data_AF-A0A2H0M4Q3-F1
#
_entry.id   AF-A0A2H0M4Q3-F1
#
_cell.length_a   1.000
_cell.length_b   1.000
_cell.length_c   1.000
_cell.angle_alpha   90.00
_cell.angle_beta   90.00
_cell.angle_gamma   90.00
#
_symmetry.space_group_name_H-M   'P 1'
#
loop_
_entity.id
_entity.type
_entity.pdbx_description
1 polymer ?
#
loop_
_entity_poly.entity_id
_entity_poly.type
_entity_poly.pdbx_seq_one_letter_code
_entity_poly.pdbx_strand_id
1 'polypeptide(L)' 'MNNYYKNLPRKYMGSGALFSDTDGKILVVKPTYKDHWEIPGGVVEQNESPLFTCLREVKEELNITISGVRLLLVD' A
#
# COMPACT_ATOMS: atom_id res chain seq x y z
N MET A 1 27.27 9.68 3.52
CA MET A 1 26.58 8.75 2.60
C MET A 1 27.51 8.42 1.44
N ASN A 2 27.89 7.16 1.25
CA ASN A 2 28.86 6.74 0.22
C ASN A 2 28.36 7.11 -1.19
N ASN A 3 29.23 7.65 -2.04
CA ASN A 3 28.87 8.24 -3.34
C ASN A 3 28.25 7.22 -4.33
N TYR A 4 28.46 5.92 -4.06
CA TYR A 4 27.90 4.79 -4.80
C TYR A 4 26.37 4.80 -4.88
N TYR A 5 25.66 5.09 -3.78
CA TYR A 5 24.19 5.02 -3.72
C TYR A 5 23.49 6.16 -4.46
N LYS A 6 24.21 7.23 -4.86
CA LYS A 6 23.61 8.37 -5.55
C LYS A 6 23.25 8.07 -7.01
N ASN A 7 23.98 7.15 -7.64
CA ASN A 7 23.83 6.83 -9.07
C ASN A 7 23.05 5.53 -9.30
N LEU A 8 22.59 4.86 -8.24
CA LEU A 8 21.74 3.68 -8.39
C LEU A 8 20.34 4.09 -8.87
N PRO A 9 19.72 3.31 -9.77
CA PRO A 9 18.33 3.51 -10.16
C PRO A 9 17.39 3.55 -8.95
N ARG A 10 16.42 4.46 -8.98
CA ARG A 10 15.35 4.55 -7.98
C ARG A 10 14.01 4.23 -8.63
N LYS A 11 13.18 3.48 -7.92
CA LYS A 11 11.80 3.21 -8.32
C LYS A 11 10.86 3.79 -7.26
N TYR A 12 9.75 4.35 -7.70
CA TYR A 12 8.60 4.56 -6.83
C TYR A 12 7.98 3.19 -6.50
N MET A 13 7.46 3.07 -5.29
CA MET A 13 6.81 1.85 -4.84
C MET A 13 5.42 2.21 -4.30
N GLY A 14 4.43 1.41 -4.66
CA GLY A 14 3.12 1.42 -4.05
C GLY A 14 2.96 0.22 -3.13
N SER A 15 2.07 0.34 -2.15
CA SER A 15 1.66 -0.77 -1.29
C SER A 15 0.18 -0.65 -0.99
N GLY A 16 -0.53 -1.77 -0.98
CA GLY A 16 -1.98 -1.80 -0.77
C GLY A 16 -2.45 -3.08 -0.11
N ALA A 17 -3.68 -3.05 0.40
CA ALA A 17 -4.31 -4.15 1.13
C ALA A 17 -5.44 -4.77 0.30
N LEU A 18 -5.40 -6.08 0.10
CA LEU A 18 -6.52 -6.83 -0.46
C LEU A 18 -7.30 -7.50 0.67
N PHE A 19 -8.51 -7.01 0.91
CA PHE A 19 -9.46 -7.65 1.82
C PHE A 19 -10.44 -8.49 1.02
N SER A 20 -10.73 -9.69 1.51
CA SER A 20 -11.77 -10.56 0.97
C SER A 20 -12.69 -11.05 2.08
N ASP A 21 -13.99 -11.09 1.82
CA ASP A 21 -14.95 -11.77 2.70
C ASP A 21 -15.01 -13.29 2.43
N THR A 22 -15.84 -14.01 3.20
CA THR A 22 -16.03 -15.46 3.04
C THR A 22 -16.72 -15.84 1.73
N ASP A 23 -17.38 -14.89 1.07
CA ASP A 23 -18.04 -15.09 -0.23
C ASP A 23 -17.10 -14.75 -1.40
N GLY A 24 -15.86 -14.34 -1.13
CA GLY A 24 -14.88 -13.93 -2.13
C GLY A 24 -15.08 -12.51 -2.68
N LYS A 25 -15.93 -11.69 -2.06
CA LYS A 25 -16.04 -10.27 -2.44
C LYS A 25 -14.82 -9.52 -1.93
N ILE A 26 -14.36 -8.54 -2.71
CA ILE A 26 -13.21 -7.70 -2.37
C ILE A 26 -13.64 -6.31 -1.94
N LEU A 27 -12.93 -5.74 -0.96
CA LEU A 27 -13.10 -4.33 -0.60
C LEU A 27 -12.36 -3.45 -1.62
N VAL A 28 -13.06 -2.48 -2.17
CA VAL A 28 -12.50 -1.43 -3.02
C VAL A 28 -12.93 -0.05 -2.51
N VAL A 29 -12.09 0.95 -2.73
CA VAL A 29 -12.35 2.36 -2.42
C VAL A 29 -12.48 3.16 -3.72
N LYS A 30 -13.25 4.24 -3.67
CA LYS A 30 -13.31 5.25 -4.73
C LYS A 30 -12.69 6.53 -4.21
N PRO A 31 -11.40 6.78 -4.51
CA PRO A 31 -10.75 8.02 -4.14
C PRO A 31 -11.48 9.21 -4.77
N THR A 32 -11.54 10.34 -4.07
CA THR A 32 -12.21 11.56 -4.57
C THR A 32 -11.47 12.20 -5.74
N TYR A 33 -10.19 11.89 -5.90
CA TYR A 33 -9.28 12.47 -6.89
C TYR A 33 -8.99 11.55 -8.08
N LYS A 34 -9.56 10.35 -8.11
CA LYS A 34 -9.45 9.38 -9.23
C LYS A 34 -10.83 9.04 -9.76
N ASP A 35 -10.90 8.73 -11.05
CA ASP A 35 -12.13 8.32 -11.73
C ASP A 35 -12.43 6.81 -11.61
N HIS A 36 -11.46 6.01 -11.17
CA HIS A 36 -11.56 4.57 -11.00
C HIS A 36 -11.58 4.13 -9.53
N TRP A 37 -12.01 2.88 -9.32
CA TRP A 37 -11.94 2.20 -8.04
C TRP A 37 -10.60 1.48 -7.90
N GLU A 38 -10.11 1.38 -6.67
CA GLU A 38 -8.85 0.69 -6.37
C GLU A 38 -8.91 -0.03 -5.03
N ILE A 39 -7.90 -0.83 -4.73
CA ILE A 39 -7.71 -1.36 -3.38
C ILE A 39 -7.18 -0.25 -2.45
N PRO A 40 -7.48 -0.29 -1.14
CA PRO A 40 -6.90 0.64 -0.18
C PRO A 40 -5.37 0.60 -0.20
N GLY A 41 -4.72 1.75 -0.24
CA GLY A 41 -3.27 1.80 -0.35
C GLY A 41 -2.74 3.09 -0.94
N GLY A 42 -1.42 3.17 -0.99
CA GLY A 42 -0.75 4.41 -1.37
C GLY A 42 0.72 4.23 -1.69
N VAL A 43 1.40 5.37 -1.77
CA VAL A 43 2.82 5.44 -2.13
C VAL A 43 3.67 5.22 -0.88
N VAL A 44 4.71 4.40 -1.02
CA VAL A 44 5.68 4.18 0.06
C VAL A 44 6.49 5.45 0.30
N GLU A 45 6.47 5.95 1.54
CA GLU A 45 7.23 7.13 1.92
C GLU A 45 8.72 6.85 2.12
N GLN A 46 9.52 7.91 2.21
CA GLN A 46 10.96 7.77 2.39
C GLN A 46 11.29 7.06 3.72
N ASN A 47 12.08 5.99 3.62
CA ASN A 47 12.45 5.13 4.76
C ASN A 47 11.26 4.37 5.38
N GLU A 48 10.13 4.32 4.69
CA GLU A 48 8.98 3.51 5.09
C GLU A 48 9.08 2.11 4.46
N SER A 49 8.70 1.08 5.20
CA SER A 49 8.58 -0.26 4.63
C SER A 49 7.22 -0.41 3.93
N PRO A 50 7.09 -1.22 2.86
CA PRO A 50 5.81 -1.40 2.18
C PRO A 50 4.71 -1.94 3.09
N LEU A 51 5.06 -2.77 4.07
CA LEU A 51 4.12 -3.24 5.08
C LEU A 51 3.60 -2.08 5.94
N PHE A 52 4.48 -1.19 6.39
CA PHE A 52 4.08 -0.06 7.21
C PHE A 52 3.24 0.94 6.40
N THR A 53 3.59 1.21 5.15
CA THR A 53 2.75 1.99 4.21
C THR A 53 1.35 1.39 4.11
N CYS A 54 1.24 0.08 3.85
CA CYS A 54 -0.05 -0.61 3.75
C CYS A 54 -0.91 -0.42 5.01
N LEU A 55 -0.31 -0.58 6.19
CA LEU A 55 -0.99 -0.41 7.48
C LEU A 55 -1.44 1.04 7.71
N ARG A 56 -0.58 2.01 7.40
CA ARG A 56 -0.85 3.45 7.53
C ARG A 56 -2.01 3.87 6.61
N GLU A 57 -1.92 3.54 5.33
CA GLU A 57 -2.93 3.91 4.32
C GLU A 57 -4.29 3.29 4.66
N VAL A 58 -4.34 2.01 5.05
CA VAL A 58 -5.60 1.39 5.53
C VAL A 58 -6.18 2.15 6.72
N LYS A 59 -5.34 2.60 7.65
CA LYS A 59 -5.80 3.37 8.79
C LYS A 59 -6.31 4.76 8.39
N GLU A 60 -5.66 5.43 7.46
CA GLU A 60 -6.04 6.77 7.00
C GLU A 60 -7.32 6.75 6.16
N GLU A 61 -7.43 5.81 5.23
CA GLU A 61 -8.56 5.75 4.29
C GLU A 61 -9.82 5.12 4.90
N LEU A 62 -9.65 4.08 5.73
CA LEU A 62 -10.78 3.27 6.23
C LEU A 62 -11.01 3.46 7.73
N ASN A 63 -10.11 4.13 8.45
CA ASN A 63 -10.11 4.21 9.91
C ASN A 63 -10.04 2.85 10.62
N ILE A 64 -9.57 1.80 9.95
CA ILE A 64 -9.44 0.43 10.48
C ILE A 64 -7.99 0.18 10.89
N THR A 65 -7.79 -0.45 12.05
CA THR A 65 -6.48 -0.98 12.45
C THR A 65 -6.46 -2.48 12.20
N ILE A 66 -5.52 -2.94 11.36
CA ILE A 66 -5.37 -4.35 11.03
C ILE A 66 -4.11 -4.93 11.69
N SER A 67 -4.20 -6.20 12.10
CA SER A 67 -3.07 -6.98 12.61
C SER A 67 -3.00 -8.31 11.84
N GLY A 68 -1.81 -8.89 11.72
CA GLY A 68 -1.64 -10.19 11.05
C GLY A 68 -1.76 -10.15 9.53
N VAL A 69 -1.09 -9.20 8.88
CA VAL A 69 -1.08 -9.10 7.41
C VAL A 69 -0.14 -10.14 6.80
N ARG A 70 -0.54 -10.77 5.70
CA ARG A 70 0.29 -11.69 4.92
C ARG A 70 0.65 -11.04 3.58
N LEU A 71 1.93 -11.12 3.18
CA LEU A 71 2.34 -10.72 1.83
C LEU A 71 1.64 -11.59 0.78
N LEU A 72 0.98 -10.94 -0.17
CA LEU A 72 0.26 -11.61 -1.26
C LEU A 72 1.11 -11.71 -2.54
N LEU A 73 1.66 -10.59 -3.01
CA LEU A 73 2.51 -10.54 -4.21
C LEU A 73 3.48 -9.34 -4.17
N VAL A 74 4.54 -9.41 -4.98
CA VAL A 74 5.46 -8.31 -5.33
C VAL A 74 5.84 -8.49 -6.82
N ASP A 75 6.00 -7.39 -7.55
CA ASP A 75 6.49 -7.34 -8.94
C ASP A 75 7.83 -6.55 -9.02
#